data_AF-A0A6A0AHZ0-F1
#
_entry.id   AF-A0A6A0AHZ0-F1
#
_cell.length_a   1.000
_cell.length_b   1.000
_cell.length_c   1.000
_cell.angle_alpha   90.00
_cell.angle_beta   90.00
_cell.angle_gamma   90.00
#
_symmetry.space_group_name_H-M   'P 1'
#
loop_
_entity.id
_entity.type
_entity.pdbx_description
1 polymer ?
#
loop_
_entity_poly.entity_id
_entity_poly.type
_entity_poly.pdbx_seq_one_letter_code
_entity_poly.pdbx_strand_id
1 'polypeptide(L)'
;MNRELCIAPLNAKGHQAPLTSPASAPDSSSQVEGAEKMDWFAAWWPVVPVDQVDLLGLKLVVWADSQGCWHTLQDRCPHRLAPLSEGRVEGGNLMCSYHGWQFSPEGRCAAIPQLEDPKALATACASPRNCVQAYPTKVVHGLLWVWPQAGAA
;
A
#
# COMPACT_ATOMS: atom_id res chain seq x y z
N MET A 1 -22.40 -7.53 7.51
CA MET A 1 -20.98 -7.79 7.22
C MET A 1 -20.19 -6.53 7.54
N ASN A 2 -19.72 -6.40 8.78
CA ASN A 2 -19.02 -5.20 9.24
C ASN A 2 -17.59 -5.21 8.69
N ARG A 3 -17.33 -4.33 7.71
CA ARG A 3 -16.01 -4.05 7.12
C ARG A 3 -15.08 -3.26 8.05
N GLU A 4 -15.49 -3.03 9.31
CA GLU A 4 -14.75 -2.23 10.31
C GLU A 4 -13.64 -3.00 11.03
N LEU A 5 -13.54 -4.33 10.86
CA LEU A 5 -12.57 -5.16 11.59
C LEU A 5 -11.14 -5.12 11.03
N CYS A 6 -10.90 -4.41 9.93
CA CYS A 6 -9.59 -4.33 9.27
C CYS A 6 -8.87 -2.99 9.52
N ILE A 7 -9.18 -2.31 10.63
CA ILE A 7 -8.50 -1.08 11.03
C ILE A 7 -7.27 -1.48 11.84
N ALA A 8 -6.06 -1.28 11.29
CA ALA A 8 -4.84 -1.30 12.09
C ALA A 8 -4.97 -0.26 13.24
N PRO A 9 -4.58 -0.58 14.48
CA PRO A 9 -4.84 0.30 15.62
C PRO A 9 -4.07 1.61 15.48
N LEU A 10 -4.79 2.70 15.16
CA LEU A 10 -4.27 4.06 15.17
C LEU A 10 -4.38 4.63 16.59
N ASN A 11 -3.25 4.96 17.20
CA ASN A 11 -3.19 5.75 18.42
C ASN A 11 -3.43 7.23 18.04
N ALA A 12 -4.69 7.64 17.94
CA ALA A 12 -5.08 8.97 17.45
C ALA A 12 -5.32 9.96 18.60
N LYS A 13 -4.43 10.95 18.77
CA LYS A 13 -4.79 12.21 19.46
C LYS A 13 -5.31 13.20 18.42
N GLY A 14 -6.63 13.27 18.29
CA GLY A 14 -7.31 14.24 17.44
C GLY A 14 -7.28 15.65 18.04
N HIS A 15 -6.95 16.64 17.21
CA HIS A 15 -7.31 18.04 17.46
C HIS A 15 -8.14 18.52 16.27
N GLN A 16 -9.40 18.88 16.53
CA GLN A 16 -10.25 19.58 15.58
C GLN A 16 -10.01 21.09 15.74
N ALA A 17 -9.80 21.80 14.63
CA ALA A 17 -9.85 23.26 14.59
C ALA A 17 -11.13 23.71 13.85
N PRO A 18 -11.82 24.76 14.33
CA PRO A 18 -13.07 25.22 13.72
C PRO A 18 -12.84 26.12 12.49
N LEU A 19 -13.78 26.06 11.55
CA LEU A 19 -13.80 26.81 10.30
C LEU A 19 -14.37 28.23 10.50
N THR A 20 -13.64 29.26 10.05
CA THR A 20 -14.19 30.59 9.76
C THR A 20 -13.73 31.07 8.38
N SER A 21 -14.63 31.73 7.64
CA SER A 21 -14.43 32.26 6.28
C SER A 21 -13.68 33.60 6.24
N PRO A 22 -13.14 34.03 5.07
CA PRO A 22 -11.95 34.85 4.98
C PRO A 22 -12.22 36.35 4.90
N ALA A 23 -11.23 37.16 5.31
CA ALA A 23 -11.14 38.58 5.00
C ALA A 23 -9.90 38.84 4.13
N SER A 24 -10.15 39.51 3.00
CA SER A 24 -9.31 40.41 2.19
C SER A 24 -7.84 40.05 1.92
N ALA A 25 -7.52 39.88 0.63
CA ALA A 25 -6.15 39.69 0.14
C ALA A 25 -5.27 40.95 0.30
N PRO A 26 -4.01 40.80 0.76
CA PRO A 26 -2.99 41.82 0.59
C PRO A 26 -2.04 41.53 -0.59
N ASP A 27 -1.38 42.62 -0.97
CA ASP A 27 -0.62 42.95 -2.17
C ASP A 27 0.59 42.05 -2.49
N SER A 28 0.91 41.98 -3.79
CA SER A 28 1.91 41.09 -4.39
C SER A 28 3.30 41.72 -4.45
N SER A 29 4.13 41.54 -3.41
CA SER A 29 5.60 41.48 -3.55
C SER A 29 6.28 41.33 -2.18
N SER A 30 6.17 40.14 -1.59
CA SER A 30 7.10 39.73 -0.52
C SER A 30 7.66 38.37 -0.90
N GLN A 31 8.99 38.28 -0.90
CA GLN A 31 9.71 37.04 -1.12
C GLN A 31 9.31 36.05 -0.01
N VAL A 32 8.80 34.89 -0.39
CA VAL A 32 8.48 33.80 0.56
C VAL A 32 9.78 33.07 0.89
N GLU A 33 10.63 33.70 1.70
CA GLU A 33 11.70 32.97 2.38
C GLU A 33 11.06 32.01 3.40
N GLY A 34 11.24 30.70 3.19
CA GLY A 34 10.80 29.66 4.12
C GLY A 34 9.53 28.89 3.73
N ALA A 35 9.19 28.75 2.45
CA ALA A 35 8.19 27.76 2.05
C ALA A 35 8.71 26.35 2.34
N GLU A 36 8.25 25.73 3.43
CA GLU A 36 8.58 24.34 3.75
C GLU A 36 8.16 23.44 2.57
N LYS A 37 9.10 22.66 2.05
CA LYS A 37 8.84 21.75 0.93
C LYS A 37 7.86 20.66 1.40
N MET A 38 6.68 20.63 0.81
CA MET A 38 5.72 19.56 1.04
C MET A 38 6.28 18.22 0.57
N ASP A 39 6.31 17.23 1.45
CA ASP A 39 6.55 15.83 1.07
C ASP A 39 5.22 15.19 0.70
N TRP A 40 4.99 15.04 -0.61
CA TRP A 40 3.78 14.42 -1.14
C TRP A 40 3.64 12.93 -0.76
N PHE A 41 4.73 12.26 -0.37
CA PHE A 41 4.70 10.86 0.04
C PHE A 41 4.34 10.69 1.53
N ALA A 42 4.43 11.75 2.32
CA ALA A 42 4.11 11.77 3.75
C ALA A 42 2.62 12.11 4.02
N ALA A 43 1.71 11.51 3.24
CA ALA A 43 0.27 11.74 3.37
C ALA A 43 -0.56 10.50 2.98
N TRP A 44 -1.79 10.41 3.52
CA TRP A 44 -2.77 9.41 3.12
C TRP A 44 -3.51 9.87 1.86
N TRP A 45 -3.51 9.03 0.83
CA TRP A 45 -4.19 9.29 -0.44
C TRP A 45 -5.38 8.37 -0.64
N PRO A 46 -6.56 8.90 -0.99
CA PRO A 46 -7.69 8.06 -1.35
C PRO A 46 -7.44 7.45 -2.73
N VAL A 47 -7.71 6.16 -2.87
CA VAL A 47 -7.58 5.43 -4.13
C VAL A 47 -8.87 4.68 -4.44
N VAL A 48 -9.12 4.46 -5.73
CA VAL A 48 -10.20 3.56 -6.16
C VAL A 48 -9.66 2.13 -6.11
N PRO A 49 -10.38 1.18 -5.48
CA PRO A 49 -9.94 -0.22 -5.40
C PRO A 49 -10.18 -0.95 -6.73
N VAL A 50 -9.29 -0.69 -7.69
CA VAL A 50 -9.13 -1.46 -8.93
C VAL A 50 -7.84 -2.27 -8.83
N ASP A 51 -7.68 -3.28 -9.69
CA ASP A 51 -6.56 -4.23 -9.61
C ASP A 51 -5.18 -3.54 -9.66
N GLN A 52 -5.01 -2.53 -10.53
CA GLN A 52 -3.80 -1.69 -10.60
C GLN A 52 -4.14 -0.23 -10.29
N VAL A 53 -3.35 0.40 -9.41
CA VAL A 53 -3.42 1.81 -9.05
C VAL A 53 -2.09 2.50 -9.34
N ASP A 54 -2.12 3.62 -10.05
CA ASP A 54 -0.97 4.52 -10.21
C ASP A 54 -1.09 5.69 -9.22
N LEU A 55 -0.23 5.72 -8.20
CA LEU A 55 -0.23 6.74 -7.14
C LEU A 55 1.13 7.42 -7.05
N LEU A 56 1.20 8.72 -7.38
CA LEU A 56 2.46 9.50 -7.38
C LEU A 56 3.60 8.84 -8.19
N GLY A 57 3.24 8.14 -9.28
CA GLY A 57 4.18 7.38 -10.11
C GLY A 57 4.53 5.99 -9.59
N LEU A 58 3.99 5.58 -8.44
CA LEU A 58 4.09 4.21 -7.94
C LEU A 58 2.99 3.36 -8.57
N LYS A 59 3.37 2.24 -9.17
CA LYS A 59 2.45 1.19 -9.60
C LYS A 59 2.16 0.29 -8.41
N LEU A 60 0.90 0.21 -8.03
CA LEU A 60 0.40 -0.51 -6.88
C LEU A 60 -0.63 -1.54 -7.32
N VAL A 61 -0.65 -2.69 -6.65
CA VAL A 61 -1.71 -3.68 -6.75
C VAL A 61 -2.51 -3.66 -5.46
N VAL A 62 -3.82 -3.68 -5.59
CA VAL A 62 -4.75 -3.60 -4.47
C VAL A 62 -5.70 -4.78 -4.54
N TRP A 63 -5.88 -5.50 -3.43
CA TRP A 63 -6.89 -6.56 -3.34
C TRP A 63 -7.49 -6.63 -1.94
N ALA A 64 -8.64 -7.29 -1.84
CA ALA A 64 -9.21 -7.70 -0.57
C ALA A 64 -8.99 -9.20 -0.35
N ASP A 65 -8.60 -9.58 0.87
CA ASP A 65 -8.56 -11.00 1.24
C ASP A 65 -9.96 -11.58 1.48
N SER A 66 -10.03 -12.85 1.86
CA SER A 66 -11.29 -13.56 2.13
C SER A 66 -12.08 -12.99 3.32
N GLN A 67 -11.44 -12.19 4.18
CA GLN A 67 -12.08 -11.51 5.31
C GLN A 67 -12.56 -10.10 4.93
N GLY A 68 -12.26 -9.65 3.70
CA GLY A 68 -12.59 -8.32 3.21
C GLY A 68 -11.61 -7.24 3.66
N CYS A 69 -10.43 -7.62 4.17
CA CYS A 69 -9.37 -6.67 4.50
C CYS A 69 -8.58 -6.30 3.24
N TRP A 70 -8.39 -4.98 3.04
CA TRP A 70 -7.69 -4.44 1.88
C TRP A 70 -6.20 -4.35 2.11
N HIS A 71 -5.45 -4.77 1.09
CA HIS A 71 -3.99 -4.82 1.09
C HIS A 71 -3.46 -4.13 -0.16
N THR A 72 -2.29 -3.51 -0.02
CA THR A 72 -1.61 -2.82 -1.11
C THR A 72 -0.16 -3.23 -1.17
N LEU A 73 0.27 -3.72 -2.33
CA LEU A 73 1.67 -4.03 -2.62
C LEU A 73 2.15 -3.21 -3.83
N GLN A 74 3.47 -3.12 -4.00
CA GLN A 74 4.05 -2.70 -5.25
C GLN A 74 3.65 -3.68 -6.35
N ASP A 75 3.21 -3.17 -7.50
CA ASP A 75 2.77 -3.97 -8.63
C ASP A 75 3.96 -4.50 -9.45
N ARG A 76 4.82 -5.30 -8.81
CA ARG A 76 6.06 -5.80 -9.40
C ARG A 76 6.55 -7.03 -8.66
N CYS A 77 6.49 -8.19 -9.33
CA CYS A 77 7.06 -9.42 -8.81
C CYS A 77 8.60 -9.33 -8.75
N PRO A 78 9.26 -9.60 -7.60
CA PRO A 78 10.72 -9.50 -7.47
C PRO A 78 11.48 -10.54 -8.31
N HIS A 79 10.82 -11.59 -8.78
CA HIS A 79 11.44 -12.63 -9.60
C HIS A 79 11.80 -12.13 -11.01
N ARG A 80 10.81 -11.67 -11.78
CA ARG A 80 11.00 -11.21 -13.18
C ARG A 80 10.17 -9.98 -13.53
N LEU A 81 9.80 -9.19 -12.53
CA LEU A 81 9.16 -7.89 -12.67
C LEU A 81 7.77 -7.92 -13.33
N ALA A 82 7.16 -9.10 -13.44
CA ALA A 82 5.78 -9.24 -13.90
C ALA A 82 4.85 -8.41 -12.99
N PRO A 83 3.85 -7.72 -13.56
CA PRO A 83 2.83 -7.05 -12.76
C PRO A 83 2.05 -8.11 -11.96
N LEU A 84 1.89 -7.85 -10.66
CA LEU A 84 1.12 -8.69 -9.76
C LEU A 84 -0.38 -8.46 -9.90
N SER A 85 -0.79 -7.32 -10.45
CA SER A 85 -2.17 -6.98 -10.82
C SER A 85 -2.76 -7.91 -11.89
N GLU A 86 -1.91 -8.55 -12.71
CA GLU A 86 -2.31 -9.63 -13.63
C GLU A 86 -2.49 -10.99 -12.92
N GLY A 87 -2.15 -11.06 -11.63
CA GLY A 87 -2.23 -12.26 -10.80
C GLY A 87 -3.63 -12.58 -10.30
N ARG A 88 -3.69 -13.37 -9.22
CA ARG A 88 -4.95 -13.70 -8.55
C ARG A 88 -4.73 -13.98 -7.06
N VAL A 89 -5.80 -13.91 -6.27
CA VAL A 89 -5.76 -14.20 -4.83
C VAL A 89 -5.91 -15.70 -4.60
N GLU A 90 -4.99 -16.28 -3.83
CA GLU A 90 -4.93 -17.71 -3.50
C GLU A 90 -4.69 -17.87 -2.00
N GLY A 91 -5.68 -18.37 -1.27
CA GLY A 91 -5.58 -18.54 0.18
C GLY A 91 -5.33 -17.24 0.96
N GLY A 92 -5.72 -16.08 0.41
CA GLY A 92 -5.46 -14.75 0.98
C GLY A 92 -4.13 -14.11 0.54
N ASN A 93 -3.26 -14.88 -0.11
CA ASN A 93 -2.02 -14.37 -0.70
C ASN A 93 -2.25 -13.90 -2.14
N LEU A 94 -1.42 -12.99 -2.60
CA LEU A 94 -1.39 -12.59 -4.01
C LEU A 94 -0.43 -13.52 -4.78
N MET A 95 -0.98 -14.28 -5.73
CA MET A 95 -0.22 -15.15 -6.61
C MET A 95 0.10 -14.46 -7.94
N CYS A 96 1.38 -14.38 -8.27
CA CYS A 96 1.87 -13.87 -9.55
C CYS A 96 1.46 -14.78 -10.72
N SER A 97 0.93 -14.19 -11.80
CA SER A 97 0.47 -14.88 -13.00
C SER A 97 1.59 -15.62 -13.75
N TYR A 98 2.84 -15.16 -13.63
CA TYR A 98 3.93 -15.69 -14.43
C TYR A 98 4.40 -17.07 -13.96
N HIS A 99 4.79 -17.19 -12.69
CA HIS A 99 5.38 -18.42 -12.14
C HIS A 99 4.70 -18.87 -10.84
N GLY A 100 3.58 -18.26 -10.46
CA GLY A 100 2.83 -18.68 -9.27
C GLY A 100 3.50 -18.37 -7.94
N TRP A 101 4.52 -17.50 -7.90
CA TRP A 101 5.07 -17.01 -6.64
C TRP A 101 3.96 -16.32 -5.85
N GLN A 102 3.87 -16.62 -4.56
CA GLN A 102 2.82 -16.09 -3.70
C GLN A 102 3.40 -15.12 -2.67
N PHE A 103 2.68 -14.03 -2.42
CA PHE A 103 3.06 -12.99 -1.46
C PHE A 103 1.95 -12.79 -0.44
N SER A 104 2.32 -12.73 0.84
CA SER A 104 1.39 -12.41 1.92
C SER A 104 0.89 -10.95 1.80
N PRO A 105 -0.17 -10.58 2.53
CA PRO A 105 -0.60 -9.19 2.67
C PRO A 105 0.51 -8.20 3.04
N GLU A 106 1.49 -8.63 3.85
CA GLU A 106 2.64 -7.81 4.23
C GLU A 106 3.78 -7.85 3.20
N GLY A 107 3.57 -8.48 2.04
CA GLY A 107 4.54 -8.59 0.95
C GLY A 107 5.57 -9.68 1.13
N ARG A 108 5.45 -10.55 2.15
CA ARG A 108 6.41 -11.64 2.39
C ARG A 108 6.25 -12.73 1.34
N CYS A 109 7.36 -13.25 0.82
CA CYS A 109 7.32 -14.42 -0.06
C CYS A 109 6.81 -15.64 0.74
N ALA A 110 5.65 -16.17 0.35
CA ALA A 110 4.97 -17.25 1.03
C ALA A 110 5.14 -18.60 0.33
N ALA A 111 5.27 -18.61 -1.00
CA ALA A 111 5.45 -19.82 -1.77
C ALA A 111 6.21 -19.59 -3.08
N ILE A 112 7.06 -20.55 -3.44
CA ILE A 112 7.77 -20.63 -4.72
C ILE A 112 7.50 -22.03 -5.29
N PRO A 113 6.49 -22.20 -6.17
CA PRO A 113 6.07 -23.53 -6.63
C PRO A 113 7.17 -24.37 -7.28
N GLN A 114 8.19 -23.73 -7.85
CA GLN A 114 9.31 -24.40 -8.51
C GLN A 114 10.38 -24.92 -7.55
N LEU A 115 10.25 -24.68 -6.24
CA LEU A 115 11.25 -25.03 -5.25
C LEU A 115 10.68 -26.06 -4.27
N GLU A 116 10.92 -27.34 -4.59
CA GLU A 116 10.37 -28.48 -3.84
C GLU A 116 11.15 -28.79 -2.56
N ASP A 117 12.45 -28.48 -2.51
CA ASP A 117 13.27 -28.69 -1.30
C ASP A 117 12.82 -27.73 -0.18
N PRO A 118 12.31 -28.23 0.96
CA PRO A 118 11.77 -27.38 2.03
C PRO A 118 12.81 -26.42 2.64
N LYS A 119 14.08 -26.83 2.68
CA LYS A 119 15.16 -26.02 3.25
C LYS A 119 15.52 -24.85 2.33
N ALA A 120 15.65 -25.13 1.03
CA ALA A 120 15.84 -24.10 0.02
C ALA A 120 14.65 -23.15 -0.03
N LEU A 121 13.41 -23.66 0.04
CA LEU A 121 12.20 -22.85 0.09
C LEU A 121 12.20 -21.90 1.28
N ALA A 122 12.43 -22.41 2.50
CA ALA A 122 12.49 -21.58 3.70
C ALA A 122 13.57 -20.48 3.58
N THR A 123 14.74 -20.83 3.04
CA THR A 123 15.84 -19.87 2.82
C THR A 123 15.46 -18.81 1.79
N ALA A 124 14.82 -19.20 0.69
CA ALA A 124 14.38 -18.29 -0.36
C ALA A 124 13.27 -17.35 0.14
N CYS A 125 12.25 -17.88 0.82
CA CYS A 125 11.16 -17.09 1.39
C CYS A 125 11.62 -16.12 2.49
N ALA A 126 12.67 -16.47 3.24
CA ALA A 126 13.27 -15.59 4.24
C ALA A 126 14.10 -14.44 3.64
N SER A 127 14.43 -14.47 2.34
CA SER A 127 15.24 -13.43 1.72
C SER A 127 14.42 -12.16 1.47
N PRO A 128 14.83 -10.98 1.97
CA PRO A 128 14.14 -9.72 1.70
C PRO A 128 14.05 -9.37 0.21
N ARG A 129 15.01 -9.86 -0.61
CA ARG A 129 15.02 -9.67 -2.07
C ARG A 129 13.88 -10.40 -2.78
N ASN A 130 13.31 -11.41 -2.14
CA ASN A 130 12.20 -12.19 -2.67
C ASN A 130 10.85 -11.66 -2.17
N CYS A 131 10.83 -10.62 -1.31
CA CYS A 131 9.61 -9.97 -0.85
C CYS A 131 9.22 -8.82 -1.77
N VAL A 132 7.93 -8.45 -1.71
CA VAL A 132 7.37 -7.29 -2.41
C VAL A 132 7.18 -6.18 -1.39
N GLN A 133 7.37 -4.93 -1.80
CA GLN A 133 7.11 -3.78 -0.94
C GLN A 133 5.61 -3.67 -0.65
N ALA A 134 5.24 -3.68 0.64
CA ALA A 134 3.89 -3.38 1.08
C ALA A 134 3.71 -1.90 1.42
N TYR A 135 2.49 -1.40 1.24
CA TYR A 135 2.12 -0.02 1.56
C TYR A 135 1.02 0.01 2.61
N PRO A 136 1.15 0.85 3.65
CA PRO A 136 0.11 1.01 4.67
C PRO A 136 -1.22 1.37 4.01
N THR A 137 -2.27 0.66 4.43
CA THR A 137 -3.58 0.71 3.81
C THR A 137 -4.65 0.75 4.89
N LYS A 138 -5.67 1.59 4.71
CA LYS A 138 -6.82 1.66 5.62
C LYS A 138 -8.10 2.02 4.90
N VAL A 139 -9.23 1.63 5.47
CA VAL A 139 -10.55 2.05 4.99
C VAL A 139 -11.15 3.04 5.98
N VAL A 140 -11.51 4.23 5.49
CA VAL A 140 -12.17 5.28 6.30
C VAL A 140 -13.28 5.89 5.45
N HIS A 141 -14.49 5.97 6.01
CA HIS A 141 -15.69 6.48 5.32
C HIS A 141 -15.99 5.77 3.98
N GLY A 142 -15.71 4.47 3.91
CA GLY A 142 -15.94 3.68 2.69
C GLY A 142 -14.93 3.91 1.56
N LEU A 143 -13.92 4.75 1.78
CA LEU A 143 -12.81 4.98 0.85
C LEU A 143 -11.59 4.17 1.28
N LEU A 144 -10.86 3.65 0.29
CA LEU A 144 -9.55 3.04 0.50
C LEU A 144 -8.49 4.13 0.51
N TRP A 145 -7.62 4.12 1.51
CA TRP A 145 -6.53 5.07 1.66
C TRP A 145 -5.20 4.33 1.68
N VAL A 146 -4.21 4.87 0.96
CA VAL A 146 -2.85 4.32 0.89
C VAL A 146 -1.85 5.38 1.32
N TRP A 147 -0.85 4.98 2.13
CA TRP A 147 0.33 5.78 2.44
C TRP A 147 1.46 5.36 1.50
N PRO A 148 1.93 6.22 0.57
CA PRO A 148 2.84 5.83 -0.51
C PRO A 148 4.32 5.75 -0.07
N GLN A 149 4.59 5.72 1.23
CA GLN A 149 5.92 5.46 1.79
C GLN A 149 6.01 4.03 2.34
N ALA A 150 7.07 3.34 1.95
CA ALA A 150 7.44 2.05 2.49
C ALA A 150 7.69 2.12 4.00
N GLY A 151 7.19 1.14 4.76
CA GLY A 151 7.57 0.93 6.17
C GLY A 151 6.96 1.88 7.21
N ALA A 152 6.02 2.75 6.84
CA ALA A 152 5.28 3.59 7.78
C ALA A 152 4.10 2.82 8.41
N ALA A 153 4.40 1.92 9.36
CA ALA A 153 3.36 1.26 10.17
C ALA A 153 2.76 2.24 11.20
#